data_AF-A0A853EGX5-F1
#
_entry.id   AF-A0A853EGX5-F1
#
_cell.length_a   1.000
_cell.length_b   1.000
_cell.length_c   1.000
_cell.angle_alpha   90.00
_cell.angle_beta   90.00
_cell.angle_gamma   90.00
#
_symmetry.space_group_name_H-M   'P 1'
#
loop_
_entity.id
_entity.type
_entity.pdbx_description
1 polymer ?
#
loop_
_entity_poly.entity_id
_entity_poly.type
_entity_poly.pdbx_seq_one_letter_code
_entity_poly.pdbx_strand_id
1 'polypeptide(L)' 'MAMTLRLTEDDEQILTLLADTQGISRQEATVRAIREAAERRGHESMVSESSARIRVRYADLLDRLGR' A
#
# COMPACT_ATOMS: atom_id res chain seq x y z
N MET A 1 4.71 20.03 -11.87
CA MET A 1 4.41 20.64 -10.56
C MET A 1 5.60 20.39 -9.65
N ALA A 2 6.03 21.38 -8.85
CA ALA A 2 7.11 21.19 -7.89
C ALA A 2 6.53 20.71 -6.55
N MET A 3 7.21 19.77 -5.91
CA MET A 3 6.84 19.22 -4.61
C MET A 3 8.02 19.39 -3.66
N THR A 4 7.77 19.98 -2.50
CA THR A 4 8.77 20.17 -1.44
C THR A 4 8.35 19.34 -0.25
N LEU A 5 9.22 18.43 0.20
CA LEU A 5 9.04 17.61 1.39
C LEU A 5 9.83 18.19 2.55
N ARG A 6 9.27 18.10 3.75
CA ARG A 6 10.03 18.27 5.00
C ARG A 6 10.27 16.88 5.57
N LEU A 7 11.52 16.45 5.54
CA LEU A 7 11.95 15.15 6.02
C LEU A 7 12.80 15.34 7.28
N THR A 8 12.77 14.36 8.17
CA THR A 8 13.81 14.22 9.18
C THR A 8 15.12 13.78 8.52
N GLU A 9 16.25 13.92 9.23
CA GLU A 9 17.55 13.44 8.71
C GLU A 9 17.51 11.93 8.42
N ASP A 10 16.85 11.15 9.27
CA ASP A 10 16.69 9.71 9.09
C ASP A 10 15.87 9.38 7.83
N ASP A 11 14.74 10.06 7.61
CA ASP A 11 13.91 9.87 6.41
C ASP A 11 14.68 10.26 5.13
N GLU A 12 15.53 11.28 5.20
CA GLU A 12 16.37 11.70 4.08
C GLU A 12 17.44 10.65 3.73
N GLN A 13 18.05 10.03 4.74
CA GLN A 13 18.98 8.92 4.54
C GLN A 13 18.29 7.70 3.93
N ILE A 14 17.11 7.33 4.45
CA ILE A 14 16.30 6.23 3.93
C ILE A 14 15.93 6.47 2.47
N LEU A 15 15.46 7.69 2.12
CA LEU A 15 15.09 8.04 0.75
C LEU A 15 16.31 8.01 -0.19
N THR A 16 17.47 8.45 0.28
CA THR A 16 18.72 8.43 -0.50
C THR A 16 19.14 6.99 -0.79
N LEU A 17 19.17 6.13 0.24
CA LEU A 17 19.48 4.71 0.08
C LEU A 17 18.49 4.02 -0.87
N LEU A 18 17.19 4.31 -0.74
CA LEU A 18 16.16 3.75 -1.61
C LEU A 18 16.37 4.16 -3.08
N ALA A 19 16.72 5.41 -3.32
CA ALA A 19 16.99 5.93 -4.65
C ALA A 19 18.25 5.29 -5.27
N ASP A 20 19.33 5.20 -4.49
CA ASP A 20 20.60 4.63 -4.92
C ASP A 20 20.49 3.14 -5.23
N THR A 21 19.82 2.38 -4.37
CA THR A 21 19.60 0.93 -4.57
C THR A 21 18.76 0.63 -5.82
N GLN A 22 17.85 1.54 -6.18
CA GLN A 22 17.02 1.40 -7.39
C GLN A 22 17.63 2.08 -8.63
N GLY A 23 18.73 2.84 -8.47
CA GLY A 23 19.37 3.58 -9.57
C GLY A 23 18.49 4.69 -10.16
N ILE A 24 17.66 5.33 -9.33
CA ILE A 24 16.68 6.35 -9.75
C ILE A 24 16.85 7.65 -8.94
N SER A 25 16.17 8.72 -9.34
CA SER A 25 16.17 9.97 -8.59
C SER A 25 15.37 9.84 -7.29
N ARG A 26 15.68 10.67 -6.29
CA ARG A 26 14.92 10.78 -5.04
C ARG A 26 13.45 11.13 -5.29
N GLN A 27 13.18 11.95 -6.30
CA GLN A 27 11.81 12.30 -6.69
C GLN A 27 11.05 11.08 -7.23
N GLU A 28 11.67 10.31 -8.12
CA GLU A 28 11.04 9.09 -8.67
C GLU A 28 10.83 8.04 -7.57
N ALA A 29 11.82 7.85 -6.69
CA ALA A 29 11.70 6.96 -5.54
C ALA A 29 10.50 7.34 -4.63
N THR A 30 10.30 8.65 -4.41
CA THR A 30 9.15 9.17 -3.65
C THR A 30 7.83 8.84 -4.33
N VAL A 31 7.71 9.13 -5.63
CA VAL A 31 6.48 8.88 -6.40
C VAL A 31 6.15 7.40 -6.46
N ARG A 32 7.17 6.55 -6.68
CA ARG A 32 7.01 5.09 -6.70
C ARG A 32 6.57 4.56 -5.33
N ALA A 33 7.19 5.01 -4.24
CA ALA A 33 6.80 4.61 -2.88
C ALA A 33 5.34 4.99 -2.56
N ILE A 34 4.87 6.16 -3.02
CA ILE A 34 3.46 6.58 -2.88
C ILE A 34 2.53 5.63 -3.64
N ARG A 35 2.86 5.28 -4.89
CA ARG A 35 2.07 4.35 -5.72
C ARG A 35 2.02 2.97 -5.10
N GLU A 36 3.17 2.42 -4.69
CA GLU A 36 3.26 1.12 -4.02
C GLU A 36 2.47 1.10 -2.71
N ALA A 37 2.52 2.19 -1.92
CA ALA A 37 1.74 2.30 -0.70
C ALA A 37 0.23 2.36 -0.99
N ALA A 38 -0.18 3.07 -2.05
CA ALA A 38 -1.56 3.11 -2.49
C ALA A 38 -2.04 1.74 -3.01
N GLU A 39 -1.22 1.03 -3.78
CA GLU A 39 -1.52 -0.30 -4.29
C GLU A 39 -1.64 -1.34 -3.17
N ARG A 40 -0.72 -1.32 -2.19
CA ARG A 40 -0.81 -2.19 -1.00
C ARG A 40 -2.09 -1.95 -0.21
N ARG A 41 -2.43 -0.69 0.07
CA ARG A 41 -3.66 -0.31 0.78
C ARG A 41 -4.92 -0.61 -0.03
N GLY A 42 -4.87 -0.40 -1.36
CA GLY A 42 -5.94 -0.74 -2.28
C GLY A 42 -6.18 -2.24 -2.34
N HIS A 43 -5.12 -3.05 -2.36
CA HIS A 43 -5.19 -4.50 -2.30
C HIS A 43 -5.77 -4.99 -0.97
N GLU A 44 -5.31 -4.47 0.17
CA GLU A 44 -5.89 -4.77 1.50
C GLU A 44 -7.37 -4.39 1.58
N SER A 45 -7.74 -3.22 1.03
CA SER A 45 -9.13 -2.76 0.99
C SER A 45 -9.98 -3.63 0.07
N MET A 46 -9.48 -4.02 -1.11
CA MET A 46 -10.15 -4.91 -2.04
C MET A 46 -10.31 -6.33 -1.50
N VAL A 47 -9.31 -6.86 -0.79
CA VAL A 47 -9.39 -8.16 -0.11
C VAL A 47 -10.40 -8.10 1.02
N SER A 48 -10.37 -7.05 1.84
CA SER A 48 -11.32 -6.84 2.94
C SER A 48 -12.76 -6.71 2.41
N GLU A 49 -12.97 -5.90 1.38
CA GLU A 49 -14.28 -5.66 0.77
C GLU A 49 -14.79 -6.89 0.01
N SER A 50 -13.94 -7.61 -0.72
CA SER A 50 -14.31 -8.87 -1.38
C SER A 50 -14.63 -9.96 -0.37
N SER A 51 -13.87 -10.04 0.72
CA SER A 51 -14.14 -10.97 1.82
C SER A 51 -15.44 -10.61 2.54
N ALA A 52 -15.73 -9.33 2.74
CA ALA A 52 -17.00 -8.87 3.30
C ALA A 52 -18.18 -9.24 2.38
N ARG A 53 -18.07 -9.01 1.07
CA ARG A 53 -19.09 -9.41 0.09
C ARG A 53 -19.32 -10.92 0.05
N ILE A 54 -18.27 -11.74 0.10
CA ILE A 54 -18.38 -13.21 0.10
C ILE A 54 -19.01 -13.71 1.41
N ARG A 55 -18.62 -13.16 2.56
CA ARG A 55 -19.23 -13.53 3.85
C ARG A 55 -20.71 -13.18 3.91
N VAL A 56 -21.13 -12.04 3.36
CA VAL A 56 -22.56 -11.68 3.26
C VAL A 56 -23.28 -12.60 2.28
N ARG A 57 -22.68 -12.92 1.13
CA ARG A 57 -23.29 -13.76 0.09
C ARG A 57 -23.45 -15.23 0.48
N TYR A 58 -22.55 -15.75 1.32
CA TYR A 58 -22.56 -17.14 1.77
C TYR A 58 -22.81 -17.29 3.27
N ALA A 59 -23.35 -16.25 3.93
CA ALA A 59 -23.59 -16.23 5.37
C ALA A 59 -24.39 -17.47 5.82
N ASP A 60 -25.49 -17.76 5.14
CA ASP A 60 -26.36 -18.91 5.46
C ASP A 60 -25.71 -20.27 5.18
N LEU A 61 -24.79 -20.34 4.21
CA LEU A 61 -24.04 -21.57 3.90
C LEU A 61 -22.96 -21.82 4.96
N LEU A 62 -22.25 -20.77 5.36
CA LEU A 62 -21.20 -20.82 6.38
C LEU A 62 -21.78 -21.15 7.77
N ASP A 63 -22.96 -20.60 8.10
CA ASP A 63 -23.67 -20.90 9.35
C ASP A 63 -24.11 -22.38 9.43
N ARG A 64 -24.47 -22.97 8.28
CA ARG A 64 -24.82 -24.39 8.18
C ARG A 64 -23.62 -25.34 8.20
N LEU A 65 -22.46 -24.90 7.69
CA LEU A 65 -21.22 -25.69 7.68
C LEU A 65 -20.45 -25.60 9.01
N GLY A 66 -20.74 -24.61 9.85
CA GLY A 66 -20.14 -24.44 11.18
C GLY A 66 -20.87 -25.19 12.31
N ARG A 67 -21.96 -25.91 12.01
CA ARG A 67 -22.62 -26.88 12.89
C ARG A 67 -22.08 -28.27 12.66
#